data_AF-F8W8A6-F1
#
_entry.id   AF-F8W8A6-F1
#
_cell.length_a   1.000
_cell.length_b   1.000
_cell.length_c   1.000
_cell.angle_alpha   90.00
_cell.angle_beta   90.00
_cell.angle_gamma   90.00
#
_symmetry.space_group_name_H-M   'P 1'
#
loop_
_entity.id
_entity.type
_entity.pdbx_description
1 polymer ?
#
loop_
_entity_poly.entity_id
_entity_poly.type
_entity_poly.pdbx_seq_one_letter_code
_entity_poly.pdbx_strand_id
1 'polypeptide(L)'
;MLAMLEEDLLALKSPSKENIASVLENYHTESKIDRDKSFILEEHMDKINSCFSANTVEEIIENLQQDGSSFALEQLKVINKMSPTSLKITLRQLMEGSSKTLQEVLTMEYRLSQACMRGHDFHEGVRA
;
A
#
# COMPACT_ATOMS: atom_id res chain seq x y z
N MET A 1 23.61 16.39 3.19
CA MET A 1 22.21 16.39 3.68
C MET A 1 21.95 15.19 4.57
N LEU A 2 22.00 13.94 4.06
CA LEU A 2 21.77 12.76 4.92
C LEU A 2 22.77 12.60 6.08
N ALA A 3 24.07 12.77 5.83
CA ALA A 3 25.08 12.70 6.89
C ALA A 3 24.89 13.75 8.00
N MET A 4 24.47 14.97 7.64
CA MET A 4 24.19 16.04 8.61
C MET A 4 22.90 15.76 9.40
N LEU A 5 21.86 15.23 8.73
CA LEU A 5 20.64 14.78 9.40
C LEU A 5 20.94 13.70 10.44
N GLU A 6 21.80 12.73 10.09
CA GLU A 6 22.24 11.69 11.02
C GLU A 6 22.98 12.28 12.23
N GLU A 7 23.93 13.19 12.00
CA GLU A 7 24.66 13.89 13.07
C GLU A 7 23.70 14.66 14.00
N ASP A 8 22.74 15.42 13.45
CA ASP A 8 21.79 16.20 14.23
C ASP A 8 20.82 15.34 15.05
N LEU A 9 20.39 14.20 14.50
CA LEU A 9 19.57 13.23 15.24
C LEU A 9 20.36 12.60 16.40
N LEU A 10 21.63 12.26 16.19
CA LEU A 10 22.51 11.70 17.24
C LEU A 10 22.86 12.72 18.32
N ALA A 11 22.88 14.02 17.99
CA ALA A 11 23.19 15.10 18.92
C ALA A 11 22.03 15.43 19.90
N LEU A 12 20.83 14.86 19.70
CA LEU A 12 19.67 15.08 20.58
C LEU A 12 19.92 14.52 21.98
N LYS A 13 20.07 15.41 22.97
CA LYS A 13 20.32 15.04 24.38
C LYS A 13 19.17 14.24 25.04
N SER A 14 17.94 14.39 24.55
CA SER A 14 16.76 13.69 25.06
C SER A 14 15.75 13.48 23.92
N PRO A 15 15.94 12.45 23.09
CA PRO A 15 15.10 12.22 21.92
C PRO A 15 13.63 11.98 22.32
N SER A 16 12.73 12.69 21.66
CA SER A 16 11.27 12.57 21.78
C SER A 16 10.67 12.58 20.37
N LYS A 17 9.41 12.15 20.23
CA LYS A 17 8.77 12.16 18.89
C LYS A 17 8.74 13.57 18.31
N GLU A 18 8.53 14.55 19.18
CA GLU A 18 8.36 15.96 18.84
C GLU A 18 9.68 16.57 18.35
N ASN A 19 10.80 16.35 19.05
CA ASN A 19 12.08 16.90 18.61
C ASN A 19 12.68 16.15 17.42
N ILE A 20 12.46 14.84 17.31
CA ILE A 20 12.85 14.07 16.12
C ILE A 20 12.07 14.59 14.90
N ALA A 21 10.75 14.76 15.03
CA ALA A 21 9.93 15.32 13.96
C ALA A 21 10.39 16.72 13.55
N SER A 22 10.72 17.58 14.51
CA SER A 22 11.25 18.92 14.21
C SER A 22 12.56 18.89 13.44
N VAL A 23 13.49 17.99 13.78
CA VAL A 23 14.75 17.84 13.02
C VAL A 23 14.44 17.37 11.60
N LEU A 24 13.62 16.32 11.44
CA LEU A 24 13.24 15.81 10.13
C LEU A 24 12.56 16.87 9.25
N GLU A 25 11.67 17.68 9.83
CA GLU A 25 10.94 18.73 9.12
C GLU A 25 11.86 19.84 8.58
N ASN A 26 12.89 20.21 9.34
CA ASN A 26 13.89 21.20 8.88
C ASN A 26 14.59 20.71 7.61
N TYR A 27 15.06 19.46 7.62
CA TYR A 27 15.73 18.86 6.46
C TYR A 27 14.77 18.61 5.29
N HIS A 28 13.50 18.29 5.58
CA HIS A 28 12.48 18.17 4.54
C HIS A 28 12.24 19.51 3.85
N THR A 29 12.11 20.60 4.60
CA THR A 29 11.89 21.96 4.08
C THR A 29 13.06 22.45 3.24
N GLU A 30 14.30 22.13 3.64
CA GLU A 30 15.52 22.50 2.91
C GLU A 30 15.76 21.64 1.66
N SER A 31 15.14 20.46 1.57
CA SER A 31 15.24 19.59 0.40
C SER A 31 14.63 20.27 -0.83
N LYS A 32 15.41 20.31 -1.91
CA LYS A 32 14.96 20.76 -3.25
C LYS A 32 14.55 19.59 -4.15
N ILE A 33 14.74 18.36 -3.68
CA ILE A 33 14.41 17.16 -4.45
C ILE A 33 12.90 17.06 -4.55
N ASP A 34 12.40 16.99 -5.79
CA ASP A 34 10.99 16.74 -6.10
C ASP A 34 9.99 17.73 -5.49
N ARG A 35 10.47 18.92 -5.07
CA ARG A 35 9.65 19.97 -4.42
C ARG A 35 8.45 20.40 -5.27
N ASP A 36 8.64 20.46 -6.59
CA ASP A 36 7.61 20.91 -7.53
C ASP A 36 6.90 19.72 -8.22
N LYS A 37 7.19 18.47 -7.82
CA LYS A 37 6.50 17.31 -8.37
C LYS A 37 5.22 17.07 -7.58
N SER A 38 4.09 17.21 -8.27
CA SER A 38 2.79 16.77 -7.74
C SER A 38 2.78 15.28 -7.42
N PHE A 39 1.91 14.88 -6.50
CA PHE A 39 1.69 13.49 -6.18
C PHE A 39 1.19 12.75 -7.42
N ILE A 40 1.92 11.74 -7.88
CA ILE A 40 1.67 11.08 -9.17
C ILE A 40 0.29 10.43 -9.32
N LEU A 41 -0.42 10.17 -8.22
CA LEU A 41 -1.76 9.59 -8.24
C LEU A 41 -2.87 10.63 -8.04
N GLU A 42 -2.53 11.92 -7.85
CA GLU A 42 -3.48 12.98 -7.53
C GLU A 42 -4.65 13.03 -8.54
N GLU A 43 -4.36 13.00 -9.84
CA GLU A 43 -5.36 13.00 -10.91
C GLU A 43 -6.20 11.70 -11.01
N HIS A 44 -5.81 10.65 -10.29
CA HIS A 44 -6.48 9.35 -10.28
C HIS A 44 -7.19 9.06 -8.95
N MET A 45 -7.03 9.91 -7.92
CA MET A 45 -7.55 9.66 -6.58
C MET A 45 -9.05 9.40 -6.56
N ASP A 46 -9.84 10.20 -7.28
CA ASP A 46 -11.30 10.00 -7.35
C ASP A 46 -11.68 8.66 -7.95
N LYS A 47 -10.95 8.21 -8.98
CA LYS A 47 -11.16 6.91 -9.63
C LYS A 47 -10.71 5.75 -8.75
N ILE A 48 -9.60 5.91 -8.04
CA ILE A 48 -9.12 4.92 -7.07
C ILE A 48 -10.19 4.75 -5.98
N ASN A 49 -10.65 5.86 -5.41
CA ASN A 49 -11.64 5.86 -4.35
C ASN A 49 -12.97 5.26 -4.82
N SER A 50 -13.44 5.58 -6.04
CA SER A 50 -14.69 5.04 -6.56
C SER A 50 -14.56 3.56 -6.93
N CYS A 51 -13.58 3.20 -7.76
CA CYS A 51 -13.49 1.86 -8.36
C CYS A 51 -13.14 0.78 -7.32
N PHE A 52 -12.31 1.09 -6.33
CA PHE A 52 -11.81 0.14 -5.34
C PHE A 52 -12.59 0.17 -4.01
N SER A 53 -13.73 0.86 -3.95
CA SER A 53 -14.56 0.95 -2.73
C SER A 53 -15.45 -0.27 -2.47
N ALA A 54 -15.57 -1.18 -3.44
CA ALA A 54 -16.48 -2.32 -3.35
C ALA A 54 -15.95 -3.45 -2.44
N ASN A 55 -16.86 -4.32 -2.00
CA ASN A 55 -16.57 -5.37 -1.02
C ASN A 55 -16.16 -6.70 -1.66
N THR A 56 -16.23 -6.80 -2.98
CA THR A 56 -15.85 -8.00 -3.74
C THR A 56 -14.93 -7.64 -4.90
N VAL A 57 -14.07 -8.58 -5.29
CA VAL A 57 -13.15 -8.38 -6.43
C VAL A 57 -13.95 -8.25 -7.72
N GLU A 58 -15.05 -8.98 -7.85
CA GLU A 58 -15.96 -8.94 -8.98
C GLU A 58 -16.57 -7.55 -9.17
N GLU A 59 -17.07 -6.92 -8.10
CA GLU A 59 -17.60 -5.55 -8.15
C GLU A 59 -16.50 -4.53 -8.46
N ILE A 60 -15.27 -4.70 -7.93
CA ILE A 60 -14.13 -3.83 -8.28
C ILE A 60 -13.83 -3.94 -9.79
N ILE A 61 -13.83 -5.15 -10.35
CA ILE A 61 -13.64 -5.37 -11.78
C ILE A 61 -14.77 -4.71 -12.58
N GLU A 62 -16.01 -4.85 -12.15
CA GLU A 62 -17.16 -4.20 -12.80
C GLU A 62 -17.04 -2.67 -12.76
N ASN A 63 -16.71 -2.09 -11.61
CA ASN A 63 -16.52 -0.65 -11.48
C ASN A 63 -15.43 -0.12 -12.44
N LEU A 64 -14.30 -0.83 -12.53
CA LEU A 64 -13.21 -0.46 -13.45
C LEU A 64 -13.64 -0.60 -14.92
N GLN A 65 -14.45 -1.60 -15.25
CA GLN A 65 -14.99 -1.78 -16.61
C GLN A 65 -15.97 -0.66 -16.96
N GLN A 66 -16.81 -0.24 -16.01
CA GLN A 66 -17.77 0.84 -16.18
C GLN A 66 -17.08 2.22 -16.28
N ASP A 67 -16.03 2.48 -15.50
CA ASP A 67 -15.25 3.72 -15.62
C ASP A 67 -14.59 3.85 -17.00
N GLY A 68 -14.00 2.75 -17.49
CA GLY A 68 -13.50 2.65 -18.88
C GLY A 68 -12.39 3.62 -19.25
N SER A 69 -11.83 4.39 -18.32
CA SER A 69 -10.74 5.30 -18.59
C SER A 69 -9.42 4.56 -18.81
N SER A 70 -8.43 5.24 -19.39
CA SER A 70 -7.09 4.67 -19.60
C SER A 70 -6.51 4.08 -18.31
N PHE A 71 -6.63 4.80 -17.20
CA PHE A 71 -6.22 4.33 -15.88
C PHE A 71 -6.94 3.01 -15.51
N ALA A 72 -8.27 2.97 -15.56
CA ALA A 72 -9.04 1.81 -15.14
C ALA A 72 -8.76 0.58 -16.03
N LEU A 73 -8.64 0.78 -17.35
CA LEU A 73 -8.32 -0.29 -18.29
C LEU A 73 -6.90 -0.85 -18.08
N GLU A 74 -5.92 -0.02 -17.74
CA GLU A 74 -4.58 -0.49 -17.36
C GLU A 74 -4.62 -1.28 -16.04
N GLN A 75 -5.37 -0.83 -15.03
CA GLN A 75 -5.50 -1.59 -13.79
C GLN A 75 -6.23 -2.92 -14.00
N LEU A 76 -7.25 -2.98 -14.85
CA LEU A 76 -7.91 -4.23 -15.24
C LEU A 76 -6.93 -5.23 -15.86
N LYS A 77 -6.03 -4.77 -16.74
CA LYS A 77 -5.00 -5.63 -17.33
C LYS A 77 -4.05 -6.19 -16.28
N VAL A 78 -3.73 -5.42 -15.24
CA VAL A 78 -2.90 -5.88 -14.12
C VAL A 78 -3.67 -6.92 -13.29
N ILE A 79 -4.88 -6.59 -12.84
CA ILE A 79 -5.71 -7.47 -11.99
C ILE A 79 -5.98 -8.80 -12.69
N ASN A 80 -6.31 -8.80 -13.97
CA ASN A 80 -6.61 -10.02 -14.73
C ASN A 80 -5.41 -10.96 -14.92
N LYS A 81 -4.18 -10.50 -14.66
CA LYS A 81 -2.97 -11.34 -14.68
C LYS A 81 -2.66 -11.97 -13.32
N MET A 82 -3.31 -11.52 -12.25
CA MET A 82 -3.07 -12.00 -10.90
C MET A 82 -3.91 -13.23 -10.57
N SER A 83 -3.51 -14.00 -9.55
CA SER A 83 -4.31 -15.12 -9.05
C SER A 83 -5.66 -14.63 -8.48
N PRO A 84 -6.80 -15.15 -8.96
CA PRO A 84 -8.12 -14.80 -8.41
C PRO A 84 -8.23 -15.12 -6.91
N THR A 85 -7.60 -16.21 -6.47
CA THR A 85 -7.53 -16.60 -5.05
C THR A 85 -6.81 -15.52 -4.24
N SER A 86 -5.62 -15.10 -4.69
CA SER A 86 -4.83 -14.08 -3.99
C SER A 86 -5.53 -12.73 -3.94
N LEU A 87 -6.19 -12.31 -5.03
CA LEU A 87 -6.96 -11.06 -5.05
C LEU A 87 -8.06 -11.05 -3.98
N LYS A 88 -8.81 -12.15 -3.86
CA LYS A 88 -9.89 -12.28 -2.88
C LYS A 88 -9.37 -12.33 -1.45
N ILE A 89 -8.28 -13.06 -1.21
CA ILE A 89 -7.62 -13.09 0.10
C ILE A 89 -7.16 -11.69 0.49
N THR A 90 -6.47 -10.98 -0.40
CA THR A 90 -5.97 -9.62 -0.14
C THR A 90 -7.10 -8.66 0.18
N LEU A 91 -8.17 -8.64 -0.63
CA LEU A 91 -9.31 -7.76 -0.38
C LEU A 91 -9.94 -8.05 1.00
N ARG A 92 -10.18 -9.33 1.30
CA ARG A 92 -10.76 -9.73 2.58
C ARG A 92 -9.85 -9.36 3.76
N GLN A 93 -8.54 -9.55 3.62
CA GLN A 93 -7.55 -9.19 4.62
C GLN A 93 -7.54 -7.68 4.90
N LEU A 94 -7.60 -6.83 3.86
CA LEU A 94 -7.65 -5.37 4.03
C LEU A 94 -8.93 -4.94 4.76
N MET A 95 -10.08 -5.51 4.39
CA MET A 95 -11.35 -5.23 5.03
C MET A 95 -11.35 -5.63 6.51
N GLU A 96 -10.92 -6.86 6.83
CA GLU A 96 -10.87 -7.34 8.22
C GLU A 96 -9.79 -6.61 9.04
N GLY A 97 -8.66 -6.27 8.43
CA GLY A 97 -7.54 -5.60 9.06
C GLY A 97 -7.84 -4.17 9.50
N SER A 98 -8.76 -3.47 8.81
CA SER A 98 -9.13 -2.08 9.10
C SER A 98 -9.62 -1.82 10.54
N SER A 99 -10.12 -2.87 11.21
CA SER A 99 -10.66 -2.80 12.58
C SER A 99 -9.79 -3.51 13.62
N LYS A 100 -8.60 -4.00 13.24
CA LYS A 100 -7.73 -4.82 14.09
C LYS A 100 -6.52 -4.02 14.60
N THR A 101 -5.99 -4.45 15.74
CA THR A 101 -4.68 -4.01 16.21
C THR A 101 -3.56 -4.64 15.38
N LEU A 102 -2.35 -4.05 15.44
CA LEU A 102 -1.18 -4.60 14.75
C LEU A 102 -0.92 -6.08 15.12
N GLN A 103 -1.05 -6.44 16.40
CA GLN A 103 -0.84 -7.83 16.86
C GLN A 103 -1.85 -8.81 16.24
N GLU A 104 -3.11 -8.39 16.11
CA GLU A 104 -4.16 -9.20 15.50
C GLU A 104 -3.98 -9.34 13.99
N VAL A 105 -3.56 -8.27 13.30
CA VAL A 105 -3.21 -8.31 11.87
C VAL A 105 -2.05 -9.29 11.64
N LEU A 106 -0.97 -9.21 12.43
CA LEU A 106 0.16 -10.13 12.30
C LEU A 106 -0.24 -11.59 12.55
N THR A 107 -1.15 -11.84 13.49
CA THR A 107 -1.67 -13.18 13.76
C THR A 107 -2.51 -13.70 12.58
N MET A 108 -3.33 -12.85 11.98
CA MET A 108 -4.10 -13.17 10.77
C MET A 108 -3.17 -13.48 9.59
N GLU A 109 -2.19 -12.62 9.34
CA GLU A 109 -1.20 -12.78 8.26
C GLU A 109 -0.38 -14.06 8.40
N TYR A 110 0.08 -14.38 9.60
CA TYR A 110 0.77 -15.64 9.87
C TYR A 110 -0.10 -16.84 9.48
N ARG A 111 -1.37 -16.86 9.91
CA ARG A 111 -2.29 -17.97 9.60
C ARG A 111 -2.58 -18.07 8.10
N LEU A 112 -2.78 -16.94 7.43
CA LEU A 112 -2.98 -16.86 5.99
C LEU A 112 -1.77 -17.40 5.23
N SER A 113 -0.56 -16.95 5.58
CA SER A 113 0.69 -17.44 4.98
C SER A 113 0.82 -18.96 5.10
N GLN A 114 0.61 -19.51 6.30
CA GLN A 114 0.66 -20.96 6.51
C GLN A 114 -0.42 -21.70 5.71
N ALA A 115 -1.59 -21.12 5.52
CA ALA A 115 -2.65 -21.70 4.69
C ALA A 115 -2.31 -21.66 3.20
N CYS A 116 -1.80 -20.54 2.68
CA CYS A 116 -1.34 -20.41 1.30
C CYS A 116 -0.22 -21.40 0.99
N MET A 117 0.71 -21.62 1.92
CA MET A 117 1.80 -22.60 1.75
C MET A 117 1.32 -24.05 1.62
N ARG A 118 0.16 -24.39 2.22
CA ARG A 118 -0.48 -25.70 2.07
C ARG A 118 -1.28 -25.82 0.78
N GLY A 119 -1.60 -24.70 0.13
CA GLY A 119 -2.28 -24.66 -1.17
C GLY A 119 -1.32 -24.91 -2.33
N HIS A 120 -1.88 -25.05 -3.53
CA HIS A 120 -1.11 -25.32 -4.76
C HIS A 120 -0.75 -24.03 -5.51
N ASP A 121 -1.63 -23.02 -5.49
CA ASP A 121 -1.51 -21.77 -6.24
C ASP A 121 -0.20 -21.01 -5.93
N PHE A 122 0.26 -21.06 -4.68
CA PHE A 122 1.47 -20.35 -4.27
C PHE A 122 2.72 -20.93 -4.95
N HIS A 123 2.86 -22.26 -4.96
CA HIS A 123 4.03 -22.92 -5.58
C HIS A 123 4.05 -22.73 -7.09
N GLU A 124 2.89 -22.79 -7.74
CA GLU A 124 2.78 -22.54 -9.19
C GLU A 124 3.08 -21.09 -9.56
N GLY A 125 2.60 -20.13 -8.76
CA GLY A 125 2.90 -18.72 -8.96
C GLY A 125 4.38 -18.37 -8.81
N VAL A 126 5.11 -19.05 -7.91
CA VAL A 126 6.57 -18.88 -7.76
C VAL A 126 7.35 -19.52 -8.92
N ARG A 127 6.79 -20.56 -9.55
CA ARG A 127 7.46 -21.33 -10.61
C ARG A 127 7.34 -20.68 -11.99
N ALA A 128 6.24 -19.98 -12.27
CA ALA A 128 5.89 -19.42 -13.58
C ALA A 128 6.71 -18.16 -13.93
#